data_AF-A0A5C8SZY7-F1
#
_entry.id   AF-A0A5C8SZY7-F1
#
_cell.length_a   1.000
_cell.length_b   1.000
_cell.length_c   1.000
_cell.angle_alpha   90.00
_cell.angle_beta   90.00
_cell.angle_gamma   90.00
#
_symmetry.space_group_name_H-M   'P 1'
#
loop_
_entity.id
_entity.type
_entity.pdbx_description
1 polymer ?
#
loop_
_entity_poly.entity_id
_entity_poly.type
_entity_poly.pdbx_seq_one_letter_code
_entity_poly.pdbx_strand_id
1 'polypeptide(L)'
;AQRGAAAGSRLGGVDVDQTAGTTVVQPSPEQQAMLAELSATPSGARFDRLYVSQQVQAHRMTIGMTEAYASSGPNPALRTYAQQALPVLQHHYGMAQRLPGARDAM
;
A
#
# COMPACT_ATOMS: atom_id res chain seq x y z
N ALA A 1 21.37 -0.94 0.69
CA ALA A 1 20.18 -1.15 1.56
C ALA A 1 19.29 0.09 1.76
N GLN A 2 19.68 1.30 1.35
CA GLN A 2 18.96 2.54 1.76
C GLN A 2 17.74 2.97 0.92
N ARG A 3 17.42 2.30 -0.20
CA ARG A 3 16.41 2.83 -1.16
C ARG A 3 15.01 2.23 -1.03
N GLY A 4 14.85 1.03 -0.46
CA GLY A 4 13.53 0.39 -0.32
C GLY A 4 12.71 0.89 0.88
N ALA A 5 13.37 1.29 1.97
CA ALA A 5 12.70 1.72 3.20
C ALA A 5 12.07 3.13 3.14
N ALA A 6 12.47 3.95 2.16
CA ALA A 6 12.04 5.35 2.10
C ALA A 6 10.69 5.57 1.41
N ALA A 7 10.14 4.56 0.73
CA ALA A 7 8.90 4.70 -0.03
C ALA A 7 7.63 4.76 0.85
N GLY A 8 7.73 4.44 2.14
CA GLY A 8 6.57 4.33 3.04
C GLY A 8 6.18 5.59 3.83
N SER A 9 6.96 6.68 3.76
CA SER A 9 6.86 7.76 4.77
C SER A 9 6.47 9.13 4.24
N ARG A 10 5.91 9.25 3.04
CA ARG A 10 5.41 10.54 2.54
C ARG A 10 4.03 10.40 1.92
N LEU A 11 3.02 10.31 2.79
CA LEU A 11 1.67 10.75 2.45
C LEU A 11 1.75 12.27 2.31
N GLY A 12 1.91 12.71 1.06
CA GLY A 12 2.04 14.12 0.73
C GLY A 12 0.76 14.88 1.03
N GLY A 13 0.88 15.98 1.78
CA GLY A 13 0.02 17.16 1.70
C GLY A 13 -1.50 16.93 1.80
N VAL A 14 -1.97 15.88 2.47
CA VAL A 14 -3.39 15.71 2.76
C VAL A 14 -3.73 16.56 3.96
N ASP A 15 -4.67 17.48 3.81
CA ASP A 15 -5.31 18.19 4.90
C ASP A 15 -5.93 17.16 5.86
N VAL A 16 -5.24 16.93 6.98
CA VAL A 16 -5.62 15.97 8.02
C VAL A 16 -6.91 16.38 8.74
N ASP A 17 -7.38 17.62 8.56
CA ASP A 17 -8.60 18.14 9.16
C ASP A 17 -9.84 17.81 8.33
N GLN A 18 -9.71 17.59 7.01
CA GLN A 18 -10.84 17.15 6.16
C GLN A 18 -11.03 15.63 6.13
N THR A 19 -10.02 14.84 6.49
CA THR A 19 -10.06 13.37 6.44
C THR A 19 -9.78 12.79 7.81
N ALA A 20 -10.73 12.95 8.76
CA ALA A 20 -10.79 12.38 10.12
C ALA A 20 -9.74 11.28 10.44
N GLY A 21 -8.47 11.69 10.60
CA GLY A 21 -7.32 10.81 10.40
C GLY A 21 -6.37 10.87 11.57
N THR A 22 -6.87 10.52 12.76
CA THR A 22 -6.03 10.38 13.95
C THR A 22 -6.15 9.00 14.60
N THR A 23 -7.01 8.11 14.09
CA THR A 23 -6.99 6.72 14.52
C THR A 23 -5.94 5.97 13.72
N VAL A 24 -4.80 5.67 14.36
CA VAL A 24 -3.87 4.65 13.86
C VAL A 24 -4.62 3.33 13.86
N VAL A 25 -5.09 2.91 12.68
CA VAL A 25 -5.67 1.57 12.51
C VAL A 25 -4.52 0.58 12.57
N GLN A 26 -4.58 -0.34 13.54
CA GLN A 26 -3.58 -1.39 13.65
C GLN A 26 -3.61 -2.27 12.39
N PRO A 27 -2.44 -2.71 11.88
CA PRO A 27 -2.41 -3.61 10.74
C PRO A 27 -3.18 -4.91 11.05
N SER A 28 -3.83 -5.49 10.04
CA SER A 28 -4.47 -6.81 10.15
C SER A 28 -3.44 -7.90 10.49
N PRO A 29 -3.86 -9.08 10.98
CA PRO A 29 -2.94 -10.20 11.20
C PRO A 29 -2.14 -10.58 9.94
N GLU A 30 -2.74 -10.50 8.76
CA GLU A 30 -2.05 -10.72 7.48
C GLU A 30 -0.97 -9.65 7.25
N GLN A 31 -1.28 -8.38 7.48
CA GLN A 31 -0.31 -7.29 7.34
C GLN A 31 0.82 -7.40 8.37
N GLN A 32 0.52 -7.81 9.61
CA GLN A 32 1.52 -8.07 10.63
C GLN A 32 2.45 -9.23 10.24
N ALA A 33 1.89 -10.32 9.69
CA ALA A 33 2.67 -11.47 9.22
C ALA A 33 3.61 -11.08 8.06
N MET A 34 3.11 -10.32 7.08
CA MET A 34 3.92 -9.77 5.99
C MET A 34 5.11 -8.94 6.53
N LEU A 35 4.83 -8.01 7.46
CA LEU A 35 5.86 -7.18 8.09
C LEU A 35 6.88 -8.01 8.89
N ALA A 36 6.43 -9.04 9.60
CA ALA A 36 7.30 -9.93 10.35
C ALA A 36 8.24 -10.73 9.43
N GLU A 37 7.71 -11.27 8.33
CA GLU A 37 8.50 -12.00 7.34
C GLU A 37 9.54 -11.10 6.67
N LEU A 38 9.13 -9.88 6.31
CA LEU A 38 10.03 -8.90 5.71
C LEU A 38 11.16 -8.50 6.68
N SER A 39 10.82 -8.27 7.94
CA SER A 39 11.78 -7.89 8.99
C SER A 39 12.77 -9.02 9.33
N ALA A 40 12.32 -10.27 9.24
CA ALA A 40 13.17 -11.44 9.46
C ALA A 40 14.07 -11.77 8.26
N THR A 41 13.84 -11.15 7.10
CA THR A 41 14.59 -11.45 5.87
C THR A 41 15.86 -10.60 5.78
N PRO A 42 17.07 -11.20 5.70
CA PRO A 42 18.30 -10.45 5.54
C PRO A 42 18.34 -9.66 4.24
N SER A 43 19.03 -8.53 4.24
CA SER A 43 19.20 -7.70 3.05
C SER A 43 19.79 -8.48 1.87
N GLY A 44 19.28 -8.24 0.66
CA GLY A 44 19.79 -8.83 -0.58
C GLY A 44 18.65 -9.20 -1.54
N ALA A 45 18.98 -9.94 -2.59
CA ALA A 45 18.02 -10.27 -3.65
C ALA A 45 16.74 -10.99 -3.15
N ARG A 46 16.86 -11.78 -2.07
CA ARG A 46 15.69 -12.41 -1.43
C ARG A 46 14.77 -11.38 -0.77
N PHE A 47 15.34 -10.41 -0.06
CA PHE A 47 14.59 -9.30 0.51
C PHE A 47 13.90 -8.49 -0.58
N ASP A 48 14.61 -8.13 -1.64
CA ASP A 48 14.06 -7.32 -2.72
C ASP A 48 12.86 -8.00 -3.40
N ARG A 49 12.96 -9.31 -3.70
CA ARG A 49 11.83 -10.09 -4.24
C ARG A 49 10.65 -10.15 -3.27
N LEU A 50 10.91 -10.41 -1.99
CA LEU A 50 9.86 -10.48 -0.97
C LEU A 50 9.14 -9.14 -0.81
N TYR A 51 9.91 -8.06 -0.71
CA TYR A 51 9.39 -6.70 -0.62
C TYR A 51 8.48 -6.37 -1.80
N VAL A 52 8.93 -6.65 -3.03
CA VAL A 52 8.13 -6.39 -4.23
C VAL A 52 6.84 -7.21 -4.23
N SER A 53 6.90 -8.49 -3.90
CA SER A 53 5.72 -9.36 -3.79
C SER A 53 4.69 -8.80 -2.79
N GLN A 54 5.14 -8.46 -1.57
CA GLN A 54 4.29 -7.90 -0.54
C GLN A 54 3.72 -6.52 -0.91
N GLN A 55 4.50 -5.66 -1.59
CA GLN A 55 4.00 -4.38 -2.10
C GLN A 55 2.90 -4.56 -3.14
N VAL A 56 3.04 -5.51 -4.07
CA VAL A 56 1.99 -5.81 -5.06
C VAL A 56 0.71 -6.30 -4.35
N GLN A 57 0.83 -7.18 -3.35
CA GLN A 57 -0.31 -7.65 -2.55
C GLN A 57 -0.97 -6.51 -1.78
N ALA A 58 -0.17 -5.67 -1.10
CA ALA A 58 -0.66 -4.54 -0.32
C ALA A 58 -1.44 -3.54 -1.19
N HIS A 59 -0.90 -3.16 -2.36
CA HIS A 59 -1.60 -2.25 -3.27
C HIS A 59 -2.91 -2.84 -3.79
N ARG A 60 -2.95 -4.14 -4.10
CA ARG A 60 -4.19 -4.82 -4.52
C ARG A 60 -5.25 -4.80 -3.42
N MET A 61 -4.86 -5.06 -2.17
CA MET A 61 -5.78 -4.99 -1.02
C MET A 61 -6.31 -3.57 -0.83
N THR A 62 -5.43 -2.57 -0.88
CA THR A 62 -5.82 -1.15 -0.74
C THR A 62 -6.81 -0.75 -1.83
N ILE A 63 -6.57 -1.11 -3.10
CA ILE A 63 -7.51 -0.86 -4.18
C ILE A 63 -8.87 -1.46 -3.86
N GLY A 64 -8.94 -2.74 -3.49
CA GLY A 64 -10.21 -3.39 -3.15
C GLY A 64 -10.95 -2.72 -1.98
N MET A 65 -10.22 -2.29 -0.93
CA MET A 65 -10.81 -1.55 0.19
C MET A 65 -11.34 -0.17 -0.25
N THR A 66 -10.59 0.56 -1.07
CA THR A 66 -10.98 1.87 -1.60
C THR A 66 -12.17 1.75 -2.55
N GLU A 67 -12.21 0.73 -3.43
CA GLU A 67 -13.35 0.45 -4.31
C GLU A 67 -14.61 0.14 -3.51
N ALA A 68 -14.51 -0.71 -2.50
CA ALA A 68 -15.63 -1.02 -1.61
C ALA A 68 -16.16 0.23 -0.90
N TYR A 69 -15.27 1.07 -0.36
CA TYR A 69 -15.66 2.32 0.28
C TYR A 69 -16.26 3.30 -0.72
N ALA A 70 -15.66 3.46 -1.91
CA ALA A 70 -16.17 4.32 -2.98
C ALA A 70 -17.60 3.95 -3.41
N SER A 71 -17.93 2.65 -3.36
CA SER A 71 -19.24 2.11 -3.73
C SER A 71 -20.30 2.31 -2.62
N SER A 72 -19.99 1.90 -1.38
CA SER A 72 -21.00 1.79 -0.31
C SER A 72 -20.63 2.46 1.01
N GLY A 73 -19.58 3.29 1.03
CA GLY A 73 -19.12 3.98 2.23
C GLY A 73 -20.21 4.91 2.81
N PRO A 74 -20.34 5.02 4.14
CA PRO A 74 -21.44 5.77 4.76
C PRO A 74 -21.30 7.29 4.62
N ASN A 75 -20.09 7.81 4.43
CA ASN A 75 -19.83 9.24 4.26
C ASN A 75 -19.71 9.60 2.77
N PRO A 76 -20.66 10.37 2.20
CA PRO A 76 -20.64 10.73 0.78
C PRO A 76 -19.39 11.49 0.32
N ALA A 77 -18.84 12.38 1.15
CA ALA A 77 -17.62 13.12 0.80
C ALA A 77 -16.41 12.18 0.72
N LEU A 78 -16.31 11.23 1.65
CA LEU A 78 -15.25 10.23 1.63
C LEU A 78 -15.43 9.21 0.48
N ARG A 79 -16.66 8.91 0.04
CA ARG A 79 -16.88 8.12 -1.19
C ARG A 79 -16.32 8.83 -2.42
N THR A 80 -16.63 10.12 -2.58
CA THR A 80 -16.11 10.93 -3.69
C THR A 80 -14.58 10.99 -3.67
N TYR A 81 -13.99 11.20 -2.50
CA TYR A 81 -12.54 11.15 -2.34
C TYR A 81 -11.97 9.78 -2.72
N ALA A 82 -12.57 8.68 -2.25
CA ALA A 82 -12.14 7.33 -2.59
C ALA A 82 -12.16 7.10 -4.11
N GLN A 83 -13.22 7.54 -4.80
CA GLN A 83 -13.32 7.48 -6.26
C GLN A 83 -12.19 8.25 -6.96
N GLN A 84 -11.82 9.42 -6.45
CA GLN A 84 -10.72 10.24 -6.99
C GLN A 84 -9.35 9.64 -6.70
N ALA A 85 -9.19 8.89 -5.62
CA ALA A 85 -7.94 8.22 -5.24
C ALA A 85 -7.66 6.96 -6.09
N LEU A 86 -8.70 6.28 -6.58
CA LEU A 86 -8.56 5.00 -7.30
C LEU A 86 -7.57 5.03 -8.47
N PRO A 87 -7.58 6.02 -9.38
CA PRO A 87 -6.61 6.08 -10.48
C PRO A 87 -5.15 6.17 -9.99
N VAL A 88 -4.90 6.87 -8.88
CA VAL A 88 -3.56 6.98 -8.29
C VAL A 88 -3.13 5.64 -7.68
N LEU A 89 -4.02 4.96 -6.96
CA LEU A 89 -3.75 3.64 -6.40
C LEU A 89 -3.48 2.59 -7.49
N GLN A 90 -4.26 2.60 -8.58
CA GLN A 90 -4.03 1.75 -9.74
C GLN A 90 -2.71 2.05 -10.45
N HIS A 91 -2.34 3.34 -10.54
CA HIS A 91 -1.03 3.74 -11.07
C HIS A 91 0.11 3.21 -10.20
N HIS A 92 0.02 3.35 -8.87
CA HIS A 92 1.02 2.81 -7.94
C HIS A 92 1.10 1.29 -7.98
N TYR A 93 -0.04 0.59 -8.11
CA TYR A 93 -0.05 -0.86 -8.33
C TYR A 93 0.75 -1.25 -9.58
N GLY A 94 0.51 -0.56 -10.70
CA GLY A 94 1.29 -0.77 -11.92
C GLY A 94 2.78 -0.46 -11.76
N MET A 95 3.15 0.53 -10.94
CA MET A 95 4.56 0.79 -10.59
C MET A 95 5.14 -0.36 -9.76
N ALA A 96 4.43 -0.86 -8.76
CA ALA A 96 4.87 -1.97 -7.91
C ALA A 96 5.12 -3.24 -8.73
N GLN A 97 4.24 -3.56 -9.69
CA GLN A 97 4.42 -4.68 -10.62
C GLN A 97 5.66 -4.55 -11.52
N ARG A 98 6.19 -3.35 -11.69
CA ARG A 98 7.36 -3.07 -12.55
C ARG A 98 8.68 -3.05 -11.79
N LEU A 99 8.68 -3.16 -10.46
CA LEU A 99 9.91 -3.13 -9.67
C LEU A 99 10.84 -4.31 -10.02
N PRO A 100 12.17 -4.08 -10.14
CA PRO A 100 13.16 -5.14 -10.27
C PRO A 100 13.06 -6.06 -9.04
N GLY A 101 12.81 -7.35 -9.24
CA GLY A 101 12.36 -8.28 -8.20
C GLY A 101 11.01 -8.94 -8.48
N ALA A 102 10.06 -8.26 -9.15
CA ALA A 102 8.84 -8.89 -9.67
C ALA A 102 9.12 -9.71 -10.93
N ARG A 103 10.03 -9.22 -11.79
CA ARG A 103 10.34 -9.81 -13.09
C ARG A 103 11.34 -10.98 -13.04
N ASP A 104 12.16 -11.02 -12.00
CA ASP A 104 13.18 -12.08 -11.81
C ASP A 104 12.64 -13.29 -11.01
N ALA A 105 11.36 -13.25 -10.65
CA ALA A 105 10.65 -14.30 -9.90
C ALA A 105 9.67 -15.11 -10.78
N MET A 106 9.56 -14.77 -12.06
CA MET A 106 8.85 -15.53 -13.10
C MET A 106 9.84 -16.37 -13.90
#